data_AF-A0A1B6EHI8-F1
#
_entry.id   AF-A0A1B6EHI8-F1
#
_cell.length_a   1.000
_cell.length_b   1.000
_cell.length_c   1.000
_cell.angle_alpha   90.00
_cell.angle_beta   90.00
_cell.angle_gamma   90.00
#
_symmetry.space_group_name_H-M   'P 1'
#
loop_
_entity.id
_entity.type
_entity.pdbx_description
1 polymer ?
#
loop_
_entity_poly.entity_id
_entity_poly.type
_entity_poly.pdbx_seq_one_letter_code
_entity_poly.pdbx_strand_id
1 'polypeptide(L)'
;MSLSQFTKGVKLTPFTTHNISKIKHLRKMSSKIYPDDQYLDTPNYPRILDLSSKSCYKRERDEKLDKIKKLGTVEEKFFGINMPRFYGWSSLMLKEGNFPFNFLPFVQHITRTDFIKVDDFPFSTNLSENEIKNLVEKIRPQLKDAIILELVKKRHRHVVDGRADMMGDGELADEVTKGVVEQVNRILSANLAQHAPHLYEAEIDFEPRIEAFWRVGGFYPDQQTYDERKKDKEDHEKELKTNRFAKRKIKEEPDDLVG
;
A
#
# COMPACT_ATOMS: atom_id res chain seq x y z
N MET A 1 66.91 -27.09 62.90
CA MET A 1 66.27 -26.36 64.02
C MET A 1 64.83 -26.83 64.11
N SER A 2 64.45 -27.26 65.31
CA SER A 2 63.12 -27.71 65.73
C SER A 2 62.16 -26.53 65.91
N LEU A 3 60.84 -26.80 65.76
CA LEU A 3 59.65 -26.19 66.41
C LEU A 3 58.45 -26.61 65.52
N SER A 4 57.72 -27.69 65.77
CA SER A 4 56.85 -28.02 66.90
C SER A 4 55.65 -27.07 67.07
N GLN A 5 54.46 -27.70 67.02
CA GLN A 5 53.19 -27.33 67.65
C GLN A 5 52.35 -26.20 67.02
N PHE A 6 51.15 -26.56 66.52
CA PHE A 6 49.90 -26.41 67.29
C PHE A 6 48.70 -27.00 66.52
N THR A 7 48.14 -28.05 67.08
CA THR A 7 46.76 -28.50 66.82
C THR A 7 45.76 -27.53 67.45
N LYS A 8 44.69 -27.16 66.76
CA LYS A 8 43.39 -26.77 67.36
C LYS A 8 42.30 -26.83 66.28
N GLY A 9 41.31 -27.69 66.53
CA GLY A 9 40.24 -27.98 65.58
C GLY A 9 39.18 -26.88 65.45
N VAL A 10 38.48 -26.89 64.31
CA VAL A 10 37.19 -26.22 64.13
C VAL A 10 36.28 -27.10 63.25
N LYS A 11 35.31 -27.71 63.93
CA LYS A 11 33.93 -28.07 63.57
C LYS A 11 33.56 -28.28 62.09
N LEU A 12 33.21 -29.53 61.77
CA LEU A 12 32.31 -29.90 60.67
C LEU A 12 30.95 -29.22 60.85
N THR A 13 30.53 -28.41 59.88
CA THR A 13 29.13 -27.95 59.77
C THR A 13 28.33 -28.93 58.90
N PRO A 14 27.06 -29.21 59.24
CA PRO A 14 26.25 -30.19 58.53
C PRO A 14 25.64 -29.60 57.25
N PHE A 15 25.43 -30.51 56.29
CA PHE A 15 24.57 -30.44 55.12
C PHE A 15 23.63 -29.24 55.03
N THR A 16 23.88 -28.36 54.06
CA THR A 16 22.87 -27.43 53.55
C THR A 16 22.22 -28.06 52.33
N THR A 17 21.01 -28.59 52.51
CA THR A 17 20.15 -29.03 51.40
C THR A 17 19.70 -27.82 50.61
N HIS A 18 20.26 -27.60 49.42
CA HIS A 18 19.68 -26.66 48.49
C HIS A 18 18.33 -27.19 48.01
N ASN A 19 17.28 -26.44 48.31
CA ASN A 19 15.94 -26.60 47.78
C ASN A 19 15.99 -26.63 46.25
N ILE A 20 15.86 -27.83 45.66
CA ILE A 20 15.52 -27.99 44.25
C ILE A 20 14.08 -27.51 44.11
N SER A 21 13.93 -26.29 43.59
CA SER A 21 12.63 -25.75 43.22
C SER A 21 11.96 -26.69 42.22
N LYS A 22 10.72 -27.06 42.54
CA LYS A 22 9.86 -27.94 41.74
C LYS A 22 9.75 -27.39 40.31
N ILE A 23 10.39 -28.06 39.34
CA ILE A 23 10.12 -27.88 37.91
C ILE A 23 8.69 -28.37 37.67
N LYS A 24 7.73 -27.43 37.69
CA LYS A 24 6.36 -27.68 37.25
C LYS A 24 6.32 -27.56 35.72
N HIS A 25 5.76 -28.60 35.09
CA HIS A 25 5.43 -28.72 33.67
C HIS A 25 6.48 -29.28 32.72
N LEU A 26 6.88 -30.54 32.94
CA LEU A 26 7.12 -31.44 31.80
C LEU A 26 5.78 -31.69 31.11
N ARG A 27 5.50 -30.97 30.01
CA ARG A 27 4.46 -31.39 29.06
C ARG A 27 4.89 -32.75 28.51
N LYS A 28 4.27 -33.82 29.00
CA LYS A 28 4.30 -35.12 28.31
C LYS A 28 3.68 -34.88 26.93
N MET A 29 4.50 -34.85 25.89
CA MET A 29 4.06 -35.00 24.51
C MET A 29 3.54 -36.43 24.38
N SER A 30 2.26 -36.63 24.71
CA SER A 30 1.56 -37.85 24.33
C SER A 30 1.39 -37.78 22.82
N SER A 31 2.27 -38.47 22.09
CA SER A 31 1.94 -38.88 20.73
C SER A 31 0.75 -39.80 20.85
N LYS A 32 -0.41 -39.38 20.35
CA LYS A 32 -1.52 -40.30 20.10
C LYS A 32 -0.99 -41.34 19.12
N ILE A 33 -0.80 -42.57 19.60
CA ILE A 33 -0.54 -43.72 18.75
C ILE A 33 -1.85 -43.93 17.98
N TYR A 34 -1.85 -43.61 16.69
CA TYR A 34 -2.97 -43.92 15.80
C TYR A 34 -2.95 -45.43 15.52
N PRO A 35 -4.11 -46.08 15.33
CA PRO A 35 -4.17 -47.48 14.94
C PRO A 35 -3.44 -47.70 13.60
N ASP A 36 -2.63 -48.76 13.54
CA ASP A 36 -1.63 -49.11 12.52
C ASP A 36 -2.20 -49.53 11.13
N ASP A 37 -3.32 -48.96 10.68
CA ASP A 37 -3.97 -49.38 9.43
C ASP A 37 -3.49 -48.61 8.17
N GLN A 38 -2.36 -47.91 8.22
CA GLN A 38 -1.84 -47.09 7.10
C GLN A 38 -0.40 -47.42 6.71
N TYR A 39 -0.09 -48.70 6.44
CA TYR A 39 1.11 -49.04 5.68
C TYR A 39 0.84 -48.84 4.18
N LEU A 40 1.18 -47.66 3.66
CA LEU A 40 1.26 -47.40 2.22
C LEU A 40 2.61 -47.94 1.70
N ASP A 41 2.61 -48.61 0.54
CA ASP A 41 3.83 -49.16 -0.10
C ASP A 41 4.92 -48.10 -0.35
N THR A 42 4.53 -46.82 -0.51
CA THR A 42 5.44 -45.68 -0.60
C THR A 42 5.34 -44.80 0.64
N PRO A 43 6.45 -44.55 1.37
CA PRO A 43 6.43 -43.68 2.54
C PRO A 43 6.13 -42.23 2.14
N ASN A 44 5.02 -41.68 2.66
CA ASN A 44 4.64 -40.29 2.47
C ASN A 44 5.08 -39.45 3.67
N TYR A 45 6.28 -38.90 3.62
CA TYR A 45 6.79 -38.05 4.69
C TYR A 45 6.18 -36.64 4.65
N PRO A 46 5.87 -36.05 5.81
CA PRO A 46 5.45 -34.65 5.86
C PRO A 46 6.58 -33.73 5.37
N ARG A 47 6.20 -32.58 4.82
CA ARG A 47 7.16 -31.55 4.40
C ARG A 47 7.96 -31.08 5.62
N ILE A 48 9.28 -30.97 5.45
CA ILE A 48 10.16 -30.38 6.48
C ILE A 48 9.84 -28.88 6.59
N LEU A 49 9.50 -28.44 7.79
CA LEU A 49 9.11 -27.08 8.09
C LEU A 49 10.07 -26.48 9.13
N ASP A 50 10.62 -25.31 8.84
CA ASP A 50 11.31 -24.51 9.86
C ASP A 50 10.27 -24.01 10.88
N LEU A 51 10.57 -24.15 12.17
CA LEU A 51 9.71 -23.74 13.28
C LEU A 51 10.13 -22.39 13.88
N SER A 52 11.16 -21.74 13.32
CA SER A 52 11.57 -20.40 13.72
C SER A 52 10.41 -19.40 13.59
N SER A 53 10.30 -18.46 14.52
CA SER A 53 9.23 -17.45 14.50
C SER A 53 9.17 -16.68 13.16
N LYS A 54 10.33 -16.35 12.59
CA LYS A 54 10.45 -15.68 11.30
C LYS A 54 9.90 -16.51 10.14
N SER A 55 10.18 -17.82 10.12
CA SER A 55 9.68 -18.71 9.06
C SER A 55 8.18 -18.96 9.20
N CYS A 56 7.67 -19.12 10.42
CA CYS A 56 6.24 -19.20 10.71
C CYS A 56 5.49 -17.95 10.20
N TYR A 57 5.96 -16.75 10.55
CA TYR A 57 5.35 -15.50 10.07
C TYR A 57 5.37 -15.38 8.54
N LYS A 58 6.47 -15.79 7.90
CA LYS A 58 6.57 -15.79 6.43
C LYS A 58 5.53 -16.72 5.80
N ARG A 59 5.37 -17.94 6.33
CA ARG A 59 4.35 -18.88 5.83
C ARG A 59 2.94 -18.34 5.98
N GLU A 60 2.58 -17.79 7.15
CA GLU A 60 1.27 -17.18 7.35
C GLU A 60 1.00 -16.02 6.37
N ARG A 61 2.03 -15.21 6.08
CA ARG A 61 1.95 -14.15 5.08
C ARG A 61 1.73 -14.72 3.68
N ASP A 62 2.52 -15.71 3.30
CA ASP A 62 2.47 -16.32 1.97
C ASP A 62 1.14 -17.05 1.76
N GLU A 63 0.60 -17.74 2.78
CA GLU A 63 -0.75 -18.32 2.76
C GLU A 63 -1.85 -17.28 2.52
N LYS A 64 -1.75 -16.09 3.13
CA LYS A 64 -2.70 -14.99 2.88
C LYS A 64 -2.58 -14.47 1.45
N LEU A 65 -1.36 -14.31 0.95
CA LEU A 65 -1.12 -13.89 -0.43
C LEU A 65 -1.65 -14.92 -1.43
N ASP A 66 -1.46 -16.21 -1.16
CA ASP A 66 -1.94 -17.27 -2.03
C ASP A 66 -3.47 -17.36 -2.03
N LYS A 67 -4.14 -17.05 -0.92
CA LYS A 67 -5.61 -16.86 -0.90
C LYS A 67 -6.04 -15.73 -1.84
N ILE A 68 -5.36 -14.59 -1.82
CA ILE A 68 -5.66 -13.45 -2.70
C ILE A 68 -5.38 -13.81 -4.16
N LYS A 69 -4.28 -14.51 -4.45
CA LYS A 69 -3.94 -14.95 -5.82
C LYS A 69 -4.99 -15.89 -6.41
N LYS A 70 -5.62 -16.73 -5.58
CA LYS A 70 -6.66 -17.68 -5.98
C LYS A 70 -8.02 -17.03 -6.30
N LEU A 71 -8.21 -15.75 -5.98
CA LEU A 71 -9.43 -15.02 -6.34
C LEU A 71 -9.51 -14.84 -7.86
N GLY A 72 -10.73 -14.92 -8.41
CA GLY A 72 -10.95 -15.00 -9.85
C GLY A 72 -10.88 -13.64 -10.52
N THR A 73 -11.50 -12.63 -9.90
CA THR A 73 -11.64 -11.30 -10.51
C THR A 73 -10.66 -10.28 -9.90
N VAL A 74 -10.53 -9.13 -10.57
CA VAL A 74 -9.67 -8.03 -10.11
C VAL A 74 -10.32 -7.34 -8.89
N GLU A 75 -11.63 -7.17 -8.92
CA GLU A 75 -12.43 -6.56 -7.86
C GLU A 75 -12.33 -7.38 -6.57
N GLU A 76 -12.47 -8.71 -6.67
CA GLU A 76 -12.27 -9.62 -5.54
C GLU A 76 -10.88 -9.47 -4.94
N LYS A 77 -9.84 -9.30 -5.76
CA LYS A 77 -8.46 -9.08 -5.29
C LYS A 77 -8.32 -7.75 -4.56
N PHE A 78 -8.93 -6.67 -5.07
CA PHE A 78 -8.95 -5.38 -4.39
C PHE A 78 -9.62 -5.49 -3.01
N PHE A 79 -10.78 -6.16 -2.94
CA PHE A 79 -11.42 -6.46 -1.66
C PHE A 79 -10.52 -7.31 -0.78
N GLY A 80 -9.94 -8.40 -1.31
CA GLY A 80 -9.06 -9.30 -0.55
C GLY A 80 -7.85 -8.62 0.10
N ILE A 81 -7.29 -7.60 -0.55
CA ILE A 81 -6.18 -6.80 -0.01
C ILE A 81 -6.64 -5.87 1.13
N ASN A 82 -7.86 -5.33 1.04
CA ASN A 82 -8.40 -4.36 2.00
C ASN A 82 -9.17 -5.02 3.16
N MET A 83 -9.80 -6.17 2.95
CA MET A 83 -10.67 -6.88 3.90
C MET A 83 -10.08 -7.20 5.27
N PRO A 84 -8.76 -7.40 5.48
CA PRO A 84 -8.22 -7.55 6.82
C PRO A 84 -8.57 -6.38 7.74
N ARG A 85 -8.91 -5.20 7.21
CA ARG A 85 -9.45 -4.08 7.98
C ARG A 85 -10.62 -3.46 7.22
N PHE A 86 -11.83 -3.57 7.77
CA PHE A 86 -13.06 -3.10 7.10
C PHE A 86 -12.98 -1.63 6.65
N TYR A 87 -12.29 -0.77 7.42
CA TYR A 87 -12.07 0.64 7.11
C TYR A 87 -10.70 0.95 6.45
N GLY A 88 -9.97 -0.07 6.01
CA GLY A 88 -8.66 0.07 5.37
C GLY A 88 -7.47 0.11 6.33
N TRP A 89 -6.29 0.43 5.78
CA TRP A 89 -5.03 0.48 6.51
C TRP A 89 -4.73 1.91 6.96
N SER A 90 -4.17 2.08 8.16
CA SER A 90 -3.59 3.37 8.56
C SER A 90 -2.47 3.73 7.57
N SER A 91 -2.70 4.79 6.79
CA SER A 91 -1.90 5.14 5.62
C SER A 91 -1.56 6.63 5.66
N LEU A 92 -0.38 6.98 5.18
CA LEU A 92 -0.04 8.37 4.91
C LEU A 92 -0.77 8.80 3.64
N MET A 93 -1.70 9.75 3.78
CA MET A 93 -2.47 10.30 2.66
C MET A 93 -1.68 11.42 1.99
N LEU A 94 -1.22 11.19 0.77
CA LEU A 94 -0.61 12.22 -0.07
C LEU A 94 -1.72 12.89 -0.88
N LYS A 95 -1.85 14.22 -0.74
CA LYS A 95 -2.83 15.03 -1.49
C LYS A 95 -2.12 15.81 -2.57
N GLU A 96 -2.76 15.93 -3.72
CA GLU A 96 -2.29 16.77 -4.81
C GLU A 96 -2.17 18.24 -4.36
N GLY A 97 -1.14 18.95 -4.85
CA GLY A 97 -0.88 20.36 -4.54
C GLY A 97 -0.29 20.63 -3.16
N ASN A 98 -0.31 19.67 -2.23
CA ASN A 98 0.24 19.84 -0.88
C ASN A 98 1.51 19.01 -0.69
N PHE A 99 2.65 19.61 -1.00
CA PHE A 99 3.96 18.98 -0.87
C PHE A 99 4.78 19.64 0.24
N PRO A 100 5.26 18.87 1.23
CA PRO A 100 6.21 19.36 2.22
C PRO A 100 7.52 19.86 1.60
N PHE A 101 8.29 20.60 2.40
CA PHE A 101 9.63 21.01 1.99
C PHE A 101 10.55 19.80 1.74
N ASN A 102 11.34 19.86 0.66
CA ASN A 102 12.29 18.81 0.26
C ASN A 102 11.68 17.40 0.12
N PHE A 103 10.52 17.31 -0.53
CA PHE A 103 9.75 16.06 -0.65
C PHE A 103 10.29 15.07 -1.70
N LEU A 104 11.14 15.51 -2.63
CA LEU A 104 11.63 14.67 -3.75
C LEU A 104 12.34 13.38 -3.29
N PRO A 105 13.31 13.40 -2.35
CA PRO A 105 13.97 12.16 -1.90
C PRO A 105 12.99 11.18 -1.26
N PHE A 106 11.97 11.70 -0.56
CA PHE A 106 10.92 10.86 0.02
C PHE A 106 10.10 10.19 -1.09
N VAL A 107 9.65 10.95 -2.09
CA VAL A 107 8.90 10.42 -3.24
C VAL A 107 9.69 9.32 -3.93
N GLN A 108 10.94 9.59 -4.31
CA GLN A 108 11.83 8.60 -4.94
C GLN A 108 11.96 7.31 -4.13
N HIS A 109 12.06 7.42 -2.80
CA HIS A 109 12.12 6.25 -1.93
C HIS A 109 10.80 5.45 -1.94
N ILE A 110 9.65 6.12 -1.84
CA ILE A 110 8.35 5.46 -1.75
C ILE A 110 7.88 4.87 -3.08
N THR A 111 8.25 5.48 -4.21
CA THR A 111 7.93 4.98 -5.57
C THR A 111 9.01 4.06 -6.12
N ARG A 112 10.20 4.01 -5.48
CA ARG A 112 11.39 3.30 -5.99
C ARG A 112 11.79 3.78 -7.38
N THR A 113 11.77 5.10 -7.57
CA THR A 113 12.12 5.76 -8.84
C THR A 113 13.29 6.71 -8.65
N ASP A 114 14.10 6.84 -9.68
CA ASP A 114 15.20 7.81 -9.72
C ASP A 114 14.84 9.00 -10.62
N PHE A 115 15.31 10.18 -10.21
CA PHE A 115 15.17 11.40 -11.00
C PHE A 115 16.39 11.55 -11.88
N ILE A 116 16.18 11.54 -13.20
CA ILE A 116 17.23 11.72 -14.18
C ILE A 116 17.02 13.09 -14.80
N LYS A 117 17.98 14.00 -14.59
CA LYS A 117 18.01 15.28 -15.29
C LYS A 117 18.56 15.01 -16.69
N VAL A 118 17.79 15.38 -17.71
CA VAL A 118 18.18 15.24 -19.11
C VAL A 118 18.04 16.59 -19.79
N ASP A 119 18.99 16.93 -20.65
CA ASP A 119 18.95 18.16 -21.45
C ASP A 119 17.99 18.00 -22.65
N ASP A 120 18.00 16.82 -23.30
CA ASP A 120 17.11 16.47 -24.42
C ASP A 120 16.27 15.21 -24.12
N PHE A 121 14.97 15.23 -24.43
CA PHE A 121 14.05 14.14 -24.08
C PHE A 121 14.41 12.84 -24.85
N PRO A 122 14.56 11.68 -24.17
CA PRO A 122 15.22 10.50 -24.73
C PRO A 122 14.37 9.66 -25.70
N PHE A 123 13.27 10.19 -26.23
CA PHE A 123 12.38 9.45 -27.12
C PHE A 123 12.49 9.96 -28.55
N SER A 124 12.83 9.05 -29.46
CA SER A 124 12.79 9.28 -30.89
C SER A 124 11.34 9.23 -31.37
N THR A 125 10.92 10.25 -32.11
CA THR A 125 9.64 10.23 -32.80
C THR A 125 9.80 9.51 -34.14
N ASN A 126 8.77 8.81 -34.58
CA ASN A 126 8.74 8.18 -35.91
C ASN A 126 8.47 9.19 -37.03
N LEU A 127 8.33 10.47 -36.70
CA LEU A 127 8.04 11.55 -37.63
C LEU A 127 9.33 12.12 -38.19
N SER A 128 9.31 12.42 -39.48
CA SER A 128 10.40 13.17 -40.11
C SER A 128 10.45 14.62 -39.60
N GLU A 129 11.63 15.24 -39.63
CA GLU A 129 11.79 16.65 -39.23
C GLU A 129 10.87 17.60 -40.02
N ASN A 130 10.59 17.29 -41.28
CA ASN A 130 9.74 18.09 -42.14
C ASN A 130 8.26 18.00 -41.72
N GLU A 131 7.79 16.80 -41.37
CA GLU A 131 6.43 16.61 -40.84
C GLU A 131 6.25 17.35 -39.51
N ILE A 132 7.27 17.31 -38.64
CA ILE A 132 7.26 18.04 -37.37
C ILE A 132 7.17 19.55 -37.63
N LYS A 133 7.98 20.09 -38.54
CA LYS A 133 7.94 21.53 -38.89
C LYS A 133 6.57 21.93 -39.43
N ASN A 134 6.01 21.17 -40.36
CA ASN A 134 4.70 21.44 -40.94
C ASN A 134 3.59 21.39 -39.87
N LEU A 135 3.66 20.41 -38.96
CA LEU A 135 2.71 20.27 -37.87
C LEU A 135 2.79 21.47 -36.91
N VAL A 136 4.01 21.89 -36.54
CA VAL A 136 4.23 23.05 -35.68
C VAL A 136 3.68 24.32 -36.33
N GLU A 137 3.90 24.53 -37.64
CA GLU A 137 3.37 25.68 -38.37
C GLU A 137 1.84 25.70 -38.40
N LYS A 138 1.19 24.54 -38.54
CA LYS A 138 -0.27 24.40 -38.51
C LYS A 138 -0.88 24.62 -37.12
N ILE A 139 -0.25 24.08 -36.07
CA ILE A 139 -0.77 24.10 -34.69
C ILE A 139 -0.54 25.46 -34.02
N ARG A 140 0.62 26.09 -34.27
CA ARG A 140 1.02 27.36 -33.64
C ARG A 140 -0.04 28.48 -33.71
N PRO A 141 -0.68 28.79 -34.84
CA PRO A 141 -1.72 29.82 -34.89
C PRO A 141 -2.94 29.43 -34.05
N GLN A 142 -3.36 28.16 -34.10
CA GLN A 142 -4.51 27.68 -33.32
C GLN A 142 -4.26 27.80 -31.81
N LEU A 143 -3.06 27.46 -31.34
CA LEU A 143 -2.69 27.61 -29.93
C LEU A 143 -2.65 29.08 -29.50
N LYS A 144 -2.11 29.97 -30.33
CA LYS A 144 -2.11 31.42 -30.04
C LYS A 144 -3.52 31.95 -29.88
N ASP A 145 -4.40 31.61 -30.80
CA ASP A 145 -5.80 32.06 -30.77
C ASP A 145 -6.54 31.51 -29.54
N ALA A 146 -6.32 30.25 -29.19
CA ALA A 146 -6.88 29.65 -27.98
C ALA A 146 -6.40 30.34 -26.71
N ILE A 147 -5.09 30.58 -26.57
CA ILE A 147 -4.53 31.27 -25.41
C ILE A 147 -5.08 32.69 -25.28
N ILE A 148 -5.16 33.44 -26.39
CA ILE A 148 -5.72 34.79 -26.39
C ILE A 148 -7.22 34.78 -26.02
N LEU A 149 -7.98 33.81 -26.54
CA LEU A 149 -9.40 33.65 -26.23
C LEU A 149 -9.64 33.45 -24.73
N GLU A 150 -8.89 32.53 -24.11
CA GLU A 150 -9.06 32.20 -22.69
C GLU A 150 -8.53 33.33 -21.79
N LEU A 151 -7.30 33.81 -22.01
CA LEU A 151 -6.66 34.81 -21.14
C LEU A 151 -7.28 36.20 -21.24
N VAL A 152 -7.71 36.62 -22.43
CA VAL A 152 -8.21 37.99 -22.66
C VAL A 152 -9.72 38.01 -22.68
N LYS A 153 -10.36 37.24 -23.56
CA LYS A 153 -11.80 37.38 -23.82
C LYS A 153 -12.65 36.74 -22.73
N LYS A 154 -12.31 35.52 -22.29
CA LYS A 154 -13.06 34.87 -21.20
C LYS A 154 -12.80 35.53 -19.86
N ARG A 155 -11.54 35.85 -19.52
CA ARG A 155 -11.23 36.61 -18.30
C ARG A 155 -12.00 37.93 -18.23
N HIS A 156 -12.02 38.71 -19.31
CA HIS A 156 -12.81 39.94 -19.36
C HIS A 156 -14.31 39.70 -19.15
N ARG A 157 -14.85 38.62 -19.74
CA ARG A 157 -16.25 38.22 -19.52
C ARG A 157 -16.52 37.88 -18.05
N HIS A 158 -15.63 37.18 -17.35
CA HIS A 158 -15.78 36.91 -15.92
C HIS A 158 -15.84 38.19 -15.08
N VAL A 159 -15.11 39.23 -15.48
CA VAL A 159 -15.17 40.56 -14.84
C VAL A 159 -16.49 41.25 -15.14
N VAL A 160 -16.92 41.26 -16.41
CA VAL A 160 -18.18 41.91 -16.82
C VAL A 160 -19.41 41.23 -16.21
N ASP A 161 -19.39 39.89 -16.09
CA ASP A 161 -20.48 39.09 -15.52
C ASP A 161 -20.49 39.11 -13.98
N GLY A 162 -19.58 39.85 -13.32
CA GLY A 162 -19.45 39.94 -11.87
C GLY A 162 -18.95 38.65 -11.20
N ARG A 163 -18.59 37.62 -11.97
CA ARG A 163 -18.02 36.36 -11.44
C ARG A 163 -16.65 36.55 -10.85
N ALA A 164 -15.86 37.48 -11.39
CA ALA A 164 -14.54 37.83 -10.87
C ALA A 164 -14.61 38.47 -9.48
N ASP A 165 -15.71 39.15 -9.13
CA ASP A 165 -15.89 39.75 -7.80
C ASP A 165 -16.35 38.71 -6.77
N MET A 166 -16.98 37.62 -7.25
CA MET A 166 -17.42 36.49 -6.41
C MET A 166 -16.33 35.46 -6.18
N MET A 167 -15.41 35.30 -7.14
CA MET A 167 -14.28 34.37 -7.09
C MET A 167 -13.03 35.08 -6.58
N GLY A 168 -12.23 34.41 -5.74
CA GLY A 168 -10.92 34.95 -5.38
C GLY A 168 -9.99 35.06 -6.59
N ASP A 169 -8.99 35.94 -6.55
CA ASP A 169 -8.00 36.09 -7.64
C ASP A 169 -7.33 34.75 -8.03
N GLY A 170 -7.10 33.86 -7.06
CA GLY A 170 -6.55 32.53 -7.30
C GLY A 170 -7.52 31.60 -8.04
N GLU A 171 -8.78 31.56 -7.63
CA GLU A 171 -9.81 30.72 -8.25
C GLU A 171 -10.09 31.14 -9.70
N LEU A 172 -10.08 32.45 -9.96
CA LEU A 172 -10.22 32.97 -11.31
C LEU A 172 -9.02 32.58 -12.19
N ALA A 173 -7.81 32.59 -11.64
CA ALA A 173 -6.61 32.16 -12.35
C ALA A 173 -6.66 30.66 -12.67
N ASP A 174 -7.12 29.83 -11.73
CA ASP A 174 -7.26 28.39 -11.92
C ASP A 174 -8.29 28.06 -13.01
N GLU A 175 -9.46 28.70 -12.99
CA GLU A 175 -10.51 28.50 -14.01
C GLU A 175 -10.03 28.89 -15.42
N VAL A 176 -9.35 30.04 -15.54
CA VAL A 176 -8.78 30.47 -16.83
C VAL A 176 -7.69 29.51 -17.30
N THR A 177 -6.83 29.05 -16.38
CA THR A 177 -5.75 28.10 -16.69
C THR A 177 -6.32 26.76 -17.14
N LYS A 178 -7.37 26.27 -16.47
CA LYS A 178 -8.11 25.07 -16.87
C LYS A 178 -8.63 25.20 -18.29
N GLY A 179 -9.31 26.31 -18.61
CA GLY A 179 -9.78 26.59 -19.96
C GLY A 179 -8.68 26.56 -21.02
N VAL A 180 -7.50 27.14 -20.72
CA VAL A 180 -6.32 27.06 -21.60
C VAL A 180 -5.88 25.62 -21.81
N VAL A 181 -5.70 24.84 -20.75
CA VAL A 181 -5.24 23.44 -20.83
C VAL A 181 -6.21 22.60 -21.65
N GLU A 182 -7.51 22.76 -21.45
CA GLU A 182 -8.55 22.05 -22.21
C GLU A 182 -8.49 22.38 -23.71
N GLN A 183 -8.36 23.67 -24.07
CA GLN A 183 -8.25 24.06 -25.48
C GLN A 183 -6.96 23.57 -26.12
N VAL A 184 -5.84 23.63 -25.40
CA VAL A 184 -4.55 23.10 -25.88
C VAL A 184 -4.67 21.61 -26.14
N ASN A 185 -5.21 20.83 -25.19
CA ASN A 185 -5.40 19.40 -25.35
C ASN A 185 -6.28 19.06 -26.56
N ARG A 186 -7.39 19.79 -26.72
CA ARG A 186 -8.30 19.64 -27.88
C ARG A 186 -7.59 19.90 -29.21
N ILE A 187 -6.84 20.99 -29.31
CA ILE A 187 -6.10 21.36 -30.53
C ILE A 187 -5.04 20.31 -30.86
N LEU A 188 -4.26 19.89 -29.87
CA LEU A 188 -3.22 18.88 -30.06
C LEU A 188 -3.83 17.56 -30.50
N SER A 189 -4.84 17.06 -29.79
CA SER A 189 -5.49 15.79 -30.11
C SER A 189 -6.09 15.79 -31.52
N ALA A 190 -6.79 16.86 -31.91
CA ALA A 190 -7.41 16.97 -33.23
C ALA A 190 -6.39 16.98 -34.38
N ASN A 191 -5.24 17.65 -34.20
CA ASN A 191 -4.21 17.70 -35.24
C ASN A 191 -3.33 16.44 -35.26
N LEU A 192 -3.06 15.84 -34.10
CA LEU A 192 -2.21 14.65 -33.97
C LEU A 192 -2.95 13.36 -34.35
N ALA A 193 -4.28 13.31 -34.24
CA ALA A 193 -5.05 12.10 -34.57
C ALA A 193 -4.82 11.59 -36.01
N GLN A 194 -4.49 12.49 -36.95
CA GLN A 194 -4.14 12.11 -38.33
C GLN A 194 -2.85 11.28 -38.41
N HIS A 195 -1.90 11.52 -37.51
CA HIS A 195 -0.61 10.83 -37.46
C HIS A 195 -0.59 9.68 -36.45
N ALA A 196 -1.47 9.73 -35.46
CA ALA A 196 -1.58 8.77 -34.36
C ALA A 196 -3.03 8.27 -34.25
N PRO A 197 -3.42 7.24 -35.03
CA PRO A 197 -4.82 6.78 -35.09
C PRO A 197 -5.39 6.33 -33.75
N HIS A 198 -4.54 5.85 -32.84
CA HIS A 198 -4.94 5.46 -31.48
C HIS A 198 -5.54 6.63 -30.67
N LEU A 199 -5.28 7.89 -31.06
CA LEU A 199 -5.90 9.06 -30.42
C LEU A 199 -7.39 9.21 -30.78
N TYR A 200 -7.90 8.59 -31.84
CA TYR A 200 -9.34 8.59 -32.14
C TYR A 200 -10.14 7.72 -31.17
N GLU A 201 -9.51 6.68 -30.63
CA GLU A 201 -10.10 5.76 -29.64
C GLU A 201 -9.79 6.19 -28.20
N ALA A 202 -8.97 7.23 -28.02
CA ALA A 202 -8.60 7.72 -26.70
C ALA A 202 -9.75 8.53 -26.08
N GLU A 203 -10.15 8.14 -24.88
CA GLU A 203 -11.07 8.92 -24.05
C GLU A 203 -10.31 10.00 -23.29
N ILE A 204 -10.89 11.20 -23.23
CA ILE A 204 -10.30 12.35 -22.55
C ILE A 204 -11.19 12.65 -21.33
N ASP A 205 -10.68 12.30 -20.16
CA ASP A 205 -11.31 12.65 -18.89
C ASP A 205 -10.78 13.98 -18.37
N PHE A 206 -11.70 14.86 -17.98
CA PHE A 206 -11.39 16.11 -17.30
C PHE A 206 -11.61 15.93 -15.80
N GLU A 207 -10.58 16.22 -15.01
CA GLU A 207 -10.58 16.11 -13.55
C GLU A 207 -10.96 14.71 -13.00
N PRO A 208 -10.37 13.61 -13.52
CA PRO A 208 -10.62 12.29 -12.97
C PRO A 208 -10.09 12.18 -11.54
N ARG A 209 -10.86 11.55 -10.65
CA ARG A 209 -10.36 11.16 -9.33
C ARG A 209 -9.46 9.93 -9.48
N ILE A 210 -8.15 10.14 -9.38
CA ILE A 210 -7.15 9.07 -9.47
C ILE A 210 -6.61 8.77 -8.08
N GLU A 211 -6.77 7.52 -7.63
CA GLU A 211 -6.28 7.06 -6.35
C GLU A 211 -5.43 5.81 -6.52
N ALA A 212 -4.33 5.75 -5.77
CA ALA A 212 -3.46 4.59 -5.72
C ALA A 212 -3.06 4.32 -4.27
N PHE A 213 -2.94 3.05 -3.94
CA PHE A 213 -2.46 2.60 -2.64
C PHE A 213 -1.43 1.49 -2.85
N TRP A 214 -0.32 1.60 -2.13
CA TRP A 214 0.70 0.56 -2.09
C TRP A 214 1.38 0.55 -0.73
N ARG A 215 2.14 -0.51 -0.46
CA ARG A 215 2.91 -0.63 0.78
C ARG A 215 4.39 -0.42 0.50
N VAL A 216 5.00 0.44 1.29
CA VAL A 216 6.45 0.70 1.24
C VAL A 216 7.05 0.26 2.57
N GLY A 217 8.10 -0.56 2.50
CA GLY A 217 8.94 -0.91 3.64
C GLY A 217 10.21 -0.05 3.70
N GLY A 218 10.94 -0.14 4.82
CA GLY A 218 12.20 0.59 5.03
C GLY A 218 12.11 1.73 6.04
N PHE A 219 10.92 1.99 6.57
CA PHE A 219 10.70 2.95 7.65
C PHE A 219 10.68 2.23 9.00
N TYR A 220 11.63 2.57 9.87
CA TYR A 220 11.61 2.14 11.26
C TYR A 220 10.68 3.08 12.04
N PRO A 221 9.62 2.56 12.68
CA PRO A 221 8.74 3.39 13.49
C PRO A 221 9.46 3.86 14.76
N ASP A 222 9.09 5.04 15.24
CA ASP A 222 9.42 5.46 16.59
C ASP A 222 8.75 4.54 17.61
N GLN A 223 9.27 4.50 18.84
CA GLN A 223 8.77 3.61 19.89
C GLN A 223 7.26 3.81 20.14
N GLN A 224 6.80 5.07 20.15
CA GLN A 224 5.38 5.38 20.31
C GLN A 224 4.53 4.79 19.17
N THR A 225 4.93 5.01 17.92
CA THR A 225 4.22 4.47 16.75
C THR A 225 4.25 2.93 16.75
N TYR A 226 5.32 2.33 17.24
CA TYR A 226 5.41 0.88 17.40
C TYR A 226 4.38 0.36 18.42
N ASP A 227 4.28 0.99 19.59
CA ASP A 227 3.35 0.61 20.64
C ASP A 227 1.88 0.83 20.22
N GLU A 228 1.58 1.92 19.50
CA GLU A 228 0.28 2.18 18.89
C GLU A 228 -0.10 1.08 17.88
N ARG A 229 0.81 0.72 16.97
CA ARG A 229 0.59 -0.37 15.99
C ARG A 229 0.39 -1.72 16.66
N LYS A 230 1.08 -1.97 17.77
CA LYS A 230 0.93 -3.20 18.55
C LYS A 230 -0.45 -3.25 19.21
N LYS A 231 -0.88 -2.17 19.86
CA LYS A 231 -2.21 -2.05 20.48
C LYS A 231 -3.33 -2.22 19.45
N ASP A 232 -3.21 -1.54 18.31
CA ASP A 232 -4.18 -1.62 17.20
C ASP A 232 -4.30 -3.05 16.64
N LYS A 233 -3.18 -3.79 16.56
CA LYS A 233 -3.21 -5.22 16.21
C LYS A 233 -3.96 -6.06 17.26
N GLU A 234 -3.69 -5.82 18.54
CA GLU A 234 -4.36 -6.53 19.64
C GLU A 234 -5.87 -6.24 19.66
N ASP A 235 -6.26 -4.99 19.46
CA ASP A 235 -7.66 -4.56 19.41
C ASP A 235 -8.37 -5.16 18.20
N HIS A 236 -7.73 -5.18 17.03
CA HIS A 236 -8.26 -5.86 15.85
C HIS A 236 -8.43 -7.38 16.07
N GLU A 237 -7.49 -8.05 16.74
CA GLU A 237 -7.62 -9.46 17.09
C GLU A 237 -8.76 -9.71 18.10
N LYS A 238 -9.01 -8.77 19.02
CA LYS A 238 -10.17 -8.82 19.93
C LYS A 238 -11.47 -8.65 19.14
N GLU A 239 -11.55 -7.68 18.23
CA GLU A 239 -12.70 -7.44 17.36
C GLU A 239 -13.01 -8.64 16.47
N LEU A 240 -12.01 -9.28 15.87
CA LEU A 240 -12.23 -10.50 15.09
C LEU A 240 -12.78 -11.65 15.95
N LYS A 241 -12.36 -11.74 17.22
CA LYS A 241 -12.92 -12.72 18.16
C LYS A 241 -14.36 -12.36 18.50
N THR A 242 -14.67 -11.11 18.89
CA THR A 242 -16.04 -10.68 19.24
C THR A 242 -17.01 -10.71 18.06
N ASN A 243 -16.60 -10.25 16.87
CA ASN A 243 -17.42 -10.29 15.66
C ASN A 243 -17.67 -11.72 15.14
N ARG A 244 -16.73 -12.66 15.36
CA ARG A 244 -17.01 -14.09 15.13
C ARG A 244 -18.09 -14.64 16.07
N PHE A 245 -18.24 -14.09 17.28
CA PHE A 245 -19.35 -14.44 18.17
C PHE A 245 -20.67 -13.80 17.74
N ALA A 246 -20.66 -12.62 17.11
CA ALA A 246 -21.86 -11.98 16.55
C ALA A 246 -22.40 -12.73 15.32
N LYS A 247 -21.53 -13.28 14.45
CA LYS A 247 -21.94 -14.10 13.29
C LYS A 247 -22.50 -15.49 13.63
N ARG A 248 -22.50 -15.91 14.90
CA ARG A 248 -23.15 -17.16 15.36
C ARG A 248 -24.64 -17.00 15.73
N LYS A 249 -25.27 -15.87 15.41
CA LYS A 249 -26.71 -15.63 15.64
C LYS A 249 -27.47 -15.17 14.39
N ILE A 250 -27.09 -15.65 13.21
CA ILE A 250 -28.08 -15.75 12.13
C ILE A 250 -28.72 -17.11 12.35
N LYS A 251 -29.89 -17.12 13.01
CA LYS A 251 -30.78 -18.28 12.94
C LYS A 251 -31.13 -18.44 11.46
N GLU A 252 -30.89 -19.62 10.92
CA GLU A 252 -31.53 -20.05 9.67
C GLU A 252 -33.02 -19.78 9.84
N GLU A 253 -33.61 -18.98 8.93
CA GLU A 253 -35.07 -18.90 8.85
C GLU A 253 -35.59 -20.30 8.50
N PRO A 254 -36.65 -20.78 9.14
CA PRO A 254 -37.24 -22.07 8.80
C PRO A 254 -37.78 -22.02 7.36
N ASP A 255 -37.52 -23.08 6.60
CA ASP A 255 -37.90 -23.29 5.19
C ASP A 255 -39.43 -23.27 4.91
N ASP A 256 -40.27 -22.90 5.88
CA ASP A 256 -41.73 -23.03 5.81
C ASP A 256 -42.45 -21.77 5.28
N LEU A 257 -41.77 -20.93 4.50
CA LEU A 257 -42.40 -19.81 3.77
C LEU A 257 -42.01 -19.80 2.29
N VAL A 258 -42.21 -20.94 1.63
CA VAL A 258 -42.49 -20.96 0.19
C VAL A 258 -43.93 -21.46 0.03
N GLY A 259 -44.85 -20.51 -0.02
CA GLY A 259 -46.19 -20.67 -0.58
C GLY A 259 -46.24 -19.99 -1.94
#